data_AF-A0A929ZHX8-F1
#
_entry.id   AF-A0A929ZHX8-F1
#
_cell.length_a   1.000
_cell.length_b   1.000
_cell.length_c   1.000
_cell.angle_alpha   90.00
_cell.angle_beta   90.00
_cell.angle_gamma   90.00
#
_symmetry.space_group_name_H-M   'P 1'
#
loop_
_entity.id
_entity.type
_entity.pdbx_description
1 polymer ?
#
loop_
_entity_poly.entity_id
_entity_poly.type
_entity_poly.pdbx_seq_one_letter_code
_entity_poly.pdbx_strand_id
1 'polypeptide(L)'
;MIIIVVFVLLLAVAGSILPKSGYNNAPVGIRNKEGDGARALAQVLSNRGISVRDVNAQQAASVDENTTLVVIFPSRMSSEVAKAVETRTNVVYVGLEEEYGSHAPYLQGLRAEREYGKSSTWMTPGCSSEIAHRTQHLQPSSYVLSGTAQGWDLCFSEDGKNYAYAERSNSGRFRALIPDSLRLRNRAITEGGNAALAINAIGRTPKVAWYSPTRTDNPTGTSDEQVLTSPYLMPALLMMIAACLLAALARGRRLGPLTSERLPVEVPASETLIGKARLMRSQRAYEHA
;
A
#
# COMPACT_ATOMS: atom_id res chain seq x y z
N MET A 1 -2.00 -37.56 -12.89
CA MET A 1 -0.92 -36.58 -12.58
C MET A 1 -1.16 -35.22 -13.21
N ILE A 2 -1.37 -35.11 -14.54
CA ILE A 2 -1.57 -33.82 -15.24
C ILE A 2 -2.79 -33.04 -14.72
N ILE A 3 -3.92 -33.72 -14.49
CA ILE A 3 -5.14 -33.08 -13.93
C ILE A 3 -4.88 -32.49 -12.54
N ILE A 4 -4.08 -33.16 -11.71
CA ILE A 4 -3.73 -32.71 -10.36
C ILE A 4 -2.84 -31.46 -10.44
N VAL A 5 -1.85 -31.45 -11.34
CA VAL A 5 -0.98 -30.29 -11.55
C VAL A 5 -1.78 -29.09 -12.04
N VAL A 6 -2.68 -29.28 -13.01
CA VAL A 6 -3.54 -28.21 -13.54
C VAL A 6 -4.50 -27.68 -12.45
N PHE A 7 -5.07 -28.56 -11.64
CA PHE A 7 -5.97 -28.18 -10.56
C PHE A 7 -5.26 -27.41 -9.44
N VAL A 8 -4.04 -27.83 -9.06
CA VAL A 8 -3.20 -27.11 -8.09
C VAL A 8 -2.78 -25.74 -8.63
N LEU A 9 -2.45 -25.63 -9.92
CA LEU A 9 -2.10 -24.36 -10.55
C LEU A 9 -3.30 -23.41 -10.60
N LEU A 10 -4.48 -23.92 -10.93
CA LEU A 10 -5.74 -23.16 -10.90
C LEU A 10 -6.10 -22.69 -9.48
N LEU A 11 -5.88 -23.52 -8.46
CA LEU A 11 -6.08 -23.13 -7.06
C LEU A 11 -5.07 -22.09 -6.59
N ALA A 12 -3.80 -22.19 -6.98
CA ALA A 12 -2.78 -21.19 -6.67
C ALA A 12 -3.09 -19.85 -7.36
N VAL A 13 -3.52 -19.89 -8.62
CA VAL A 13 -3.95 -18.71 -9.38
C VAL A 13 -5.23 -18.12 -8.76
N ALA A 14 -6.25 -18.93 -8.46
CA ALA A 14 -7.46 -18.47 -7.77
C ALA A 14 -7.14 -17.86 -6.40
N GLY A 15 -6.22 -18.47 -5.63
CA GLY A 15 -5.71 -17.95 -4.37
C GLY A 15 -4.96 -16.63 -4.52
N SER A 16 -4.29 -16.41 -5.65
CA SER A 16 -3.61 -15.14 -5.97
C SER A 16 -4.55 -14.04 -6.46
N ILE A 17 -5.71 -14.41 -7.02
CA ILE A 17 -6.77 -13.51 -7.49
C ILE A 17 -7.70 -13.11 -6.33
N LEU A 18 -7.76 -13.91 -5.25
CA LEU A 18 -8.42 -13.49 -4.03
C LEU A 18 -7.79 -12.18 -3.58
N PRO A 19 -8.55 -11.05 -3.57
CA PRO A 19 -8.01 -9.79 -3.14
C PRO A 19 -7.49 -10.02 -1.73
N LYS A 20 -6.19 -9.78 -1.48
CA LYS A 20 -5.67 -9.70 -0.13
C LYS A 20 -6.60 -8.73 0.60
N SER A 21 -7.50 -9.28 1.42
CA SER A 21 -8.59 -8.54 2.06
C SER A 21 -7.97 -7.25 2.54
N GLY A 22 -8.41 -6.11 2.02
CA GLY A 22 -7.73 -4.83 2.07
C GLY A 22 -6.87 -4.48 3.29
N TYR A 23 -5.76 -5.16 3.50
CA TYR A 23 -4.89 -5.11 4.67
C TYR A 23 -3.48 -4.85 4.12
N ASN A 24 -2.76 -3.95 4.77
CA ASN A 24 -1.39 -3.61 4.43
C ASN A 24 -0.54 -3.56 5.70
N ASN A 25 0.76 -3.37 5.54
CA ASN A 25 1.70 -3.24 6.66
C ASN A 25 2.18 -1.78 6.80
N ALA A 26 1.41 -0.81 6.29
CA ALA A 26 1.76 0.59 6.35
C ALA A 26 1.77 1.06 7.82
N PRO A 27 2.87 1.64 8.32
CA PRO A 27 2.90 2.19 9.67
C PRO A 27 1.80 3.25 9.83
N VAL A 28 1.06 3.19 10.93
CA VAL A 28 -0.05 4.10 11.26
C VAL A 28 -1.12 4.10 10.15
N GLY A 29 -1.24 3.00 9.38
CA GLY A 29 -2.25 2.84 8.34
C GLY A 29 -3.57 2.31 8.89
N ILE A 30 -4.70 2.82 8.40
CA ILE A 30 -6.05 2.40 8.82
C ILE A 30 -6.40 0.97 8.40
N ARG A 31 -5.63 0.42 7.45
CA ARG A 31 -5.75 -0.97 6.96
C ARG A 31 -4.73 -1.90 7.61
N ASN A 32 -3.79 -1.39 8.40
CA ASN A 32 -2.79 -2.20 9.09
C ASN A 32 -3.32 -2.67 10.45
N LYS A 33 -3.49 -3.98 10.60
CA LYS A 33 -4.00 -4.63 11.82
C LYS A 33 -2.90 -4.90 12.86
N GLU A 34 -1.64 -4.86 12.45
CA GLU A 34 -0.51 -5.15 13.33
C GLU A 34 -0.31 -4.04 14.36
N GLY A 35 0.55 -4.26 15.35
CA GLY A 35 0.79 -3.32 16.45
C GLY A 35 1.15 -1.90 16.00
N ASP A 36 1.85 -1.76 14.87
CA ASP A 36 2.25 -0.47 14.30
C ASP A 36 1.21 0.18 13.38
N GLY A 37 0.06 -0.45 13.13
CA GLY A 37 -1.03 0.12 12.34
C GLY A 37 -1.97 1.02 13.15
N ALA A 38 -2.97 1.63 12.50
CA ALA A 38 -3.99 2.48 13.13
C ALA A 38 -5.43 1.95 12.89
N ARG A 39 -5.57 0.69 12.48
CA ARG A 39 -6.88 0.09 12.17
C ARG A 39 -7.86 0.14 13.35
N ALA A 40 -7.39 -0.10 14.58
CA ALA A 40 -8.27 -0.08 15.75
C ALA A 40 -8.96 1.29 15.90
N LEU A 41 -8.17 2.38 15.77
CA LEU A 41 -8.70 3.74 15.80
C LEU A 41 -9.68 3.99 14.64
N ALA A 42 -9.33 3.57 13.42
CA ALA A 42 -10.22 3.74 12.26
C ALA A 42 -11.57 3.02 12.46
N GLN A 43 -11.56 1.80 12.99
CA GLN A 43 -12.79 1.06 13.30
C GLN A 43 -13.64 1.76 14.37
N VAL A 44 -13.02 2.31 15.42
CA VAL A 44 -13.73 3.05 16.46
C VAL A 44 -14.36 4.33 15.89
N LEU A 45 -13.65 5.08 15.05
CA LEU A 45 -14.18 6.25 14.36
C LEU A 45 -15.38 5.87 13.47
N SER A 46 -15.26 4.79 12.68
CA SER A 46 -16.36 4.29 11.85
C SER A 46 -17.56 3.81 12.66
N ASN A 47 -17.36 3.15 13.79
CA ASN A 47 -18.45 2.75 14.70
C ASN A 47 -19.17 3.96 15.31
N ARG A 48 -18.53 5.14 15.35
CA ARG A 48 -19.14 6.42 15.74
C ARG A 48 -19.79 7.17 14.57
N GLY A 49 -19.92 6.53 13.41
CA GLY A 49 -20.55 7.12 12.23
C GLY A 49 -19.61 8.00 11.38
N ILE A 50 -18.31 8.02 11.67
CA ILE A 50 -17.32 8.80 10.92
C ILE A 50 -16.78 7.99 9.74
N SER A 51 -16.92 8.50 8.52
CA SER A 51 -16.41 7.83 7.33
C SER A 51 -14.90 8.02 7.22
N VAL A 52 -14.13 6.94 7.36
CA VAL A 52 -12.66 6.96 7.29
C VAL A 52 -12.19 6.30 6.00
N ARG A 53 -11.37 7.00 5.21
CA ARG A 53 -10.82 6.47 3.94
C ARG A 53 -9.36 6.85 3.74
N ASP A 54 -8.59 5.95 3.13
CA ASP A 54 -7.27 6.28 2.60
C ASP A 54 -7.43 7.20 1.39
N VAL A 55 -6.54 8.18 1.27
CA VAL A 55 -6.52 9.12 0.13
C VAL A 55 -5.11 9.23 -0.45
N ASN A 56 -5.03 9.52 -1.75
CA ASN A 56 -3.78 9.91 -2.40
C ASN A 56 -3.54 11.43 -2.29
N ALA A 57 -2.40 11.90 -2.80
CA ALA A 57 -2.01 13.31 -2.74
C ALA A 57 -3.03 14.27 -3.39
N GLN A 58 -3.59 13.88 -4.54
CA GLN A 58 -4.60 14.69 -5.26
C GLN A 58 -5.91 14.80 -4.47
N GLN A 59 -6.36 13.69 -3.88
CA GLN A 59 -7.55 13.66 -3.04
C GLN A 59 -7.34 14.41 -1.73
N ALA A 60 -6.18 14.25 -1.09
CA ALA A 60 -5.76 15.06 0.05
C ALA A 60 -5.72 16.56 -0.31
N ALA A 61 -5.46 16.85 -1.59
CA ALA A 61 -5.45 18.21 -2.11
C ALA A 61 -6.79 18.87 -2.41
N SER A 62 -7.86 18.10 -2.36
CA SER A 62 -9.21 18.53 -2.73
C SER A 62 -10.26 18.20 -1.67
N VAL A 63 -9.84 17.86 -0.44
CA VAL A 63 -10.78 17.59 0.66
C VAL A 63 -11.64 18.81 0.98
N ASP A 64 -12.91 18.55 1.28
CA ASP A 64 -13.91 19.55 1.66
C ASP A 64 -13.71 20.03 3.12
N GLU A 65 -14.42 21.10 3.50
CA GLU A 65 -14.36 21.66 4.85
C GLU A 65 -15.01 20.75 5.91
N ASN A 66 -15.83 19.79 5.49
CA ASN A 66 -16.48 18.81 6.37
C ASN A 66 -15.64 17.53 6.55
N THR A 67 -14.37 17.57 6.15
CA THR A 67 -13.44 16.44 6.22
C THR A 67 -12.20 16.82 7.02
N THR A 68 -11.87 16.03 8.04
CA THR A 68 -10.57 16.11 8.71
C THR A 68 -9.53 15.40 7.84
N LEU A 69 -8.52 16.14 7.39
CA LEU A 69 -7.36 15.54 6.73
C LEU A 69 -6.32 15.14 7.78
N VAL A 70 -6.06 13.84 7.91
CA VAL A 70 -4.98 13.30 8.74
C VAL A 70 -3.77 13.07 7.85
N VAL A 71 -2.65 13.70 8.17
CA VAL A 71 -1.38 13.56 7.43
C VAL A 71 -0.38 12.85 8.32
N ILE A 72 -0.05 11.60 7.97
CA ILE A 72 0.91 10.77 8.70
C ILE A 72 2.32 11.02 8.15
N PHE A 73 3.32 11.24 9.00
CA PHE A 73 4.71 11.51 8.58
C PHE A 73 4.81 12.67 7.59
N PRO A 74 4.37 13.89 7.97
CA PRO A 74 4.28 15.04 7.06
C PRO A 74 5.61 15.46 6.42
N SER A 75 6.76 15.11 7.01
CA SER A 75 8.09 15.31 6.42
C SER A 75 8.30 14.59 5.09
N ARG A 76 7.48 13.57 4.79
CA ARG A 76 7.51 12.85 3.51
C ARG A 76 6.84 13.61 2.37
N MET A 77 6.09 14.68 2.64
CA MET A 77 5.43 15.46 1.60
C MET A 77 6.46 16.20 0.73
N SER A 78 6.21 16.24 -0.58
CA SER A 78 6.86 17.20 -1.47
C SER A 78 6.42 18.63 -1.16
N SER A 79 7.21 19.63 -1.58
CA SER A 79 6.90 21.05 -1.40
C SER A 79 5.55 21.43 -1.98
N GLU A 80 5.20 20.86 -3.13
CA GLU A 80 3.95 21.12 -3.86
C GLU A 80 2.75 20.58 -3.09
N VAL A 81 2.85 19.35 -2.58
CA VAL A 81 1.79 18.76 -1.73
C VAL A 81 1.66 19.53 -0.43
N ALA A 82 2.76 19.88 0.23
CA ALA A 82 2.73 20.63 1.50
C ALA A 82 2.04 21.99 1.34
N LYS A 83 2.40 22.76 0.30
CA LYS A 83 1.78 24.05 -0.03
C LYS A 83 0.29 23.91 -0.34
N ALA A 84 -0.07 22.85 -1.05
CA ALA A 84 -1.47 22.54 -1.22
C ALA A 84 -2.07 22.31 0.19
N VAL A 85 -1.54 21.37 1.01
CA VAL A 85 -2.17 20.93 2.27
C VAL A 85 -2.36 22.09 3.25
N GLU A 86 -1.48 23.06 3.18
CA GLU A 86 -1.57 24.30 3.94
C GLU A 86 -2.84 25.11 3.66
N THR A 87 -3.49 25.00 2.50
CA THR A 87 -4.74 25.74 2.22
C THR A 87 -5.99 25.09 2.81
N ARG A 88 -5.88 23.87 3.36
CA ARG A 88 -7.03 23.11 3.86
C ARG A 88 -7.54 23.63 5.21
N THR A 89 -8.84 23.47 5.42
CA THR A 89 -9.56 23.98 6.59
C THR A 89 -9.21 23.18 7.85
N ASN A 90 -9.25 21.85 7.78
CA ASN A 90 -9.14 20.96 8.93
C ASN A 90 -8.02 19.93 8.73
N VAL A 91 -6.90 20.09 9.44
CA VAL A 91 -5.71 19.24 9.24
C VAL A 91 -5.11 18.78 10.57
N VAL A 92 -4.89 17.48 10.70
CA VAL A 92 -4.18 16.86 11.82
C VAL A 92 -2.89 16.25 11.31
N TYR A 93 -1.75 16.80 11.71
CA TYR A 93 -0.45 16.23 11.37
C TYR A 93 -0.01 15.29 12.49
N VAL A 94 0.41 14.09 12.10
CA VAL A 94 0.78 13.03 13.04
C VAL A 94 2.14 12.47 12.68
N GLY A 95 2.99 12.30 13.68
CA GLY A 95 4.26 11.58 13.55
C GLY A 95 5.36 12.43 12.94
N LEU A 96 5.98 13.26 13.78
CA LEU A 96 7.09 14.13 13.44
C LEU A 96 8.46 13.45 13.69
N GLU A 97 8.44 12.12 13.85
CA GLU A 97 9.60 11.31 14.24
C GLU A 97 10.68 11.11 13.16
N GLU A 98 10.35 11.31 11.88
CA GLU A 98 11.29 11.04 10.78
C GLU A 98 12.23 12.20 10.46
N GLU A 99 11.84 13.43 10.79
CA GLU A 99 12.60 14.64 10.49
C GLU A 99 12.50 15.65 11.65
N TYR A 100 12.85 15.18 12.83
CA TYR A 100 12.95 16.01 14.04
C TYR A 100 14.10 17.02 13.92
N GLY A 101 13.92 18.22 14.47
CA GLY A 101 14.85 19.36 14.36
C GLY A 101 14.60 20.28 13.16
N SER A 102 13.61 19.98 12.30
CA SER A 102 13.29 20.76 11.09
C SER A 102 12.21 21.83 11.34
N HIS A 103 12.33 22.98 10.65
CA HIS A 103 11.36 24.08 10.63
C HIS A 103 10.39 23.95 9.46
N ALA A 104 9.58 22.89 9.47
CA ALA A 104 8.64 22.72 8.39
C ALA A 104 7.53 23.80 8.41
N PRO A 105 7.08 24.32 7.26
CA PRO A 105 6.06 25.37 7.20
C PRO A 105 4.77 25.02 7.97
N TYR A 106 4.37 23.74 7.96
CA TYR A 106 3.18 23.26 8.68
C TYR A 106 3.29 23.36 10.22
N LEU A 107 4.49 23.53 10.77
CA LEU A 107 4.71 23.75 12.20
C LEU A 107 4.56 25.22 12.63
N GLN A 108 4.51 26.16 11.67
CA GLN A 108 4.23 27.59 11.92
C GLN A 108 5.05 28.21 13.06
N GLY A 109 6.35 27.88 13.14
CA GLY A 109 7.28 28.39 14.15
C GLY A 109 7.58 27.43 15.30
N LEU A 110 6.81 26.36 15.46
CA LEU A 110 7.16 25.25 16.36
C LEU A 110 8.26 24.39 15.75
N ARG A 111 8.95 23.63 16.61
CA ARG A 111 9.94 22.64 16.21
C ARG A 111 9.55 21.27 16.74
N ALA A 112 9.74 20.24 15.92
CA ALA A 112 9.69 18.86 16.41
C ALA A 112 11.03 18.52 17.06
N GLU A 113 11.00 18.00 18.28
CA GLU A 113 12.20 17.58 19.01
C GLU A 113 12.06 16.14 19.48
N ARG A 114 13.22 15.51 19.69
CA ARG A 114 13.30 14.18 20.28
C ARG A 114 13.73 14.33 21.74
N GLU A 115 12.84 13.99 22.65
CA GLU A 115 13.10 14.06 24.08
C GLU A 115 13.81 12.78 24.55
N TYR A 116 14.82 12.94 25.41
CA TYR A 116 15.57 11.83 25.98
C TYR A 116 15.18 11.64 27.45
N GLY A 117 14.23 10.76 27.70
CA GLY A 117 13.86 10.40 29.07
C GLY A 117 12.58 9.59 29.11
N LYS A 118 12.55 8.58 29.99
CA LYS A 118 11.30 7.92 30.36
C LYS A 118 10.80 8.55 31.65
N SER A 119 10.31 9.79 31.58
CA SER A 119 9.44 10.25 32.66
C SER A 119 8.19 9.38 32.63
N SER A 120 7.85 8.78 33.77
CA SER A 120 6.65 7.96 33.93
C SER A 120 5.48 8.80 34.47
N THR A 121 5.69 10.11 34.63
CA THR A 121 4.73 11.04 35.19
C THR A 121 3.70 11.39 34.14
N TRP A 122 2.43 11.16 34.48
CA TRP A 122 1.31 11.55 33.65
C TRP A 122 1.23 13.07 33.54
N MET A 123 1.22 13.58 32.32
CA MET A 123 1.05 15.01 32.04
C MET A 123 -0.44 15.35 31.95
N THR A 124 -0.84 16.47 32.54
CA THR A 124 -2.19 17.03 32.42
C THR A 124 -2.25 18.13 31.35
N PRO A 125 -3.43 18.49 30.83
CA PRO A 125 -3.61 19.56 29.86
C PRO A 125 -3.33 20.92 30.51
N GLY A 126 -2.11 21.44 30.36
CA GLY A 126 -1.70 22.77 30.82
C GLY A 126 -2.07 23.92 29.88
N CYS A 127 -3.18 23.79 29.15
CA CYS A 127 -3.61 24.69 28.07
C CYS A 127 -5.14 24.84 28.05
N SER A 128 -5.69 25.69 27.17
CA SER A 128 -7.14 25.94 27.09
C SER A 128 -7.91 25.01 26.13
N SER A 129 -7.21 24.07 25.50
CA SER A 129 -7.80 23.13 24.54
C SER A 129 -8.83 22.19 25.20
N GLU A 130 -10.07 22.26 24.72
CA GLU A 130 -11.15 21.34 25.12
C GLU A 130 -10.79 19.87 24.84
N ILE A 131 -10.02 19.61 23.78
CA ILE A 131 -9.61 18.25 23.40
C ILE A 131 -8.52 17.73 24.32
N ALA A 132 -7.60 18.59 24.73
CA ALA A 132 -6.64 18.26 25.76
C ALA A 132 -7.35 17.99 27.10
N HIS A 133 -8.36 18.78 27.47
CA HIS A 133 -9.17 18.52 28.66
C HIS A 133 -9.94 17.19 28.61
N ARG A 134 -10.56 16.84 27.47
CA ARG A 134 -11.21 15.53 27.26
C ARG A 134 -10.24 14.36 27.29
N THR A 135 -8.98 14.59 26.95
CA THR A 135 -7.91 13.60 27.00
C THR A 135 -7.47 13.31 28.43
N GLN A 136 -7.64 14.27 29.35
CA GLN A 136 -7.28 14.25 30.78
C GLN A 136 -5.79 14.11 31.07
N HIS A 137 -5.15 13.05 30.59
CA HIS A 137 -3.75 12.78 30.86
C HIS A 137 -3.05 12.05 29.72
N LEU A 138 -1.75 12.33 29.53
CA LEU A 138 -0.89 11.63 28.58
C LEU A 138 0.40 11.20 29.26
N GLN A 139 0.86 9.98 28.98
CA GLN A 139 2.23 9.59 29.31
C GLN A 139 3.21 10.37 28.43
N PRO A 140 4.45 10.66 28.87
CA PRO A 140 5.49 11.21 28.02
C PRO A 140 5.82 10.29 26.84
N SER A 141 6.23 10.88 25.72
CA SER A 141 6.58 10.14 24.49
C SER A 141 7.89 10.66 23.91
N SER A 142 8.47 9.96 22.94
CA SER A 142 9.85 10.25 22.50
C SER A 142 9.94 11.51 21.64
N TYR A 143 8.82 11.94 21.07
CA TYR A 143 8.73 13.10 20.21
C TYR A 143 7.77 14.13 20.79
N VAL A 144 8.21 15.38 20.80
CA VAL A 144 7.54 16.54 21.40
C VAL A 144 7.66 17.75 20.48
N LEU A 145 6.91 18.80 20.79
CA LEU A 145 7.04 20.12 20.17
C LEU A 145 7.74 21.06 21.13
N SER A 146 8.59 21.93 20.61
CA SER A 146 9.20 23.01 21.35
C SER A 146 8.99 24.37 20.67
N GLY A 147 9.26 25.43 21.42
CA GLY A 147 9.19 26.81 20.94
C GLY A 147 7.87 27.49 21.31
N THR A 148 7.68 28.69 20.77
CA THR A 148 6.50 29.51 20.98
C THR A 148 5.87 29.84 19.63
N ALA A 149 4.58 29.55 19.49
CA ALA A 149 3.83 29.90 18.29
C ALA A 149 2.53 30.60 18.68
N GLN A 150 2.33 31.81 18.14
CA GLN A 150 1.15 32.60 18.44
C GLN A 150 -0.11 31.89 17.90
N GLY A 151 -1.14 31.82 18.75
CA GLY A 151 -2.43 31.23 18.42
C GLY A 151 -2.46 29.70 18.46
N TRP A 152 -1.42 29.05 19.01
CA TRP A 152 -1.43 27.62 19.33
C TRP A 152 -1.64 27.41 20.83
N ASP A 153 -2.57 26.54 21.18
CA ASP A 153 -2.66 25.91 22.49
C ASP A 153 -1.63 24.78 22.56
N LEU A 154 -0.58 24.99 23.35
CA LEU A 154 0.49 24.02 23.57
C LEU A 154 0.21 23.25 24.87
N CYS A 155 -0.03 21.95 24.75
CA CYS A 155 -0.61 21.13 25.81
C CYS A 155 0.30 19.97 26.20
N PHE A 156 0.07 19.43 27.40
CA PHE A 156 0.79 18.27 27.96
C PHE A 156 2.30 18.47 27.97
N SER A 157 2.74 19.26 28.95
CA SER A 157 4.15 19.58 29.17
C SER A 157 4.51 19.33 30.63
N GLU A 158 5.66 18.71 30.87
CA GLU A 158 6.23 18.52 32.21
C GLU A 158 7.09 19.71 32.63
N ASP A 159 7.77 20.35 31.67
CA ASP A 159 8.79 21.39 31.89
C ASP A 159 8.35 22.79 31.40
N GLY A 160 7.16 22.90 30.80
CA GLY A 160 6.66 24.13 30.17
C GLY A 160 7.38 24.51 28.87
N LYS A 161 8.17 23.61 28.29
CA LYS A 161 8.98 23.87 27.08
C LYS A 161 8.72 22.84 25.98
N ASN A 162 8.48 21.60 26.39
CA ASN A 162 8.23 20.45 25.53
C ASN A 162 6.76 20.02 25.64
N TYR A 163 6.07 19.93 24.51
CA TYR A 163 4.63 19.72 24.44
C TYR A 163 4.28 18.46 23.64
N ALA A 164 3.44 17.58 24.19
CA ALA A 164 3.02 16.36 23.50
C ALA A 164 1.82 16.56 22.55
N TYR A 165 1.20 17.74 22.56
CA TYR A 165 0.10 18.09 21.67
C TYR A 165 0.07 19.60 21.46
N ALA A 166 -0.24 20.02 20.24
CA ALA A 166 -0.55 21.41 19.97
C ALA A 166 -1.78 21.50 19.08
N GLU A 167 -2.65 22.47 19.34
CA GLU A 167 -3.75 22.78 18.44
C GLU A 167 -3.96 24.26 18.24
N ARG A 168 -4.62 24.59 17.15
CA ARG A 168 -5.05 25.93 16.81
C ARG A 168 -6.43 25.85 16.22
N SER A 169 -7.35 26.62 16.76
CA SER A 169 -8.72 26.74 16.25
C SER A 169 -9.03 28.20 15.96
N ASN A 170 -9.43 28.53 14.73
CA ASN A 170 -9.85 29.88 14.38
C ASN A 170 -10.98 29.82 13.33
N SER A 171 -12.12 30.45 13.65
CA SER A 171 -13.21 30.71 12.70
C SER A 171 -13.63 29.47 11.88
N GLY A 172 -13.86 28.35 12.56
CA GLY A 172 -14.30 27.09 11.94
C GLY A 172 -13.19 26.26 11.28
N ARG A 173 -11.93 26.72 11.32
CA ARG A 173 -10.74 25.97 10.90
C ARG A 173 -9.99 25.46 12.12
N PHE A 174 -9.57 24.19 12.09
CA PHE A 174 -8.69 23.68 13.13
C PHE A 174 -7.46 22.99 12.55
N ARG A 175 -6.35 23.13 13.28
CA ARG A 175 -5.11 22.41 13.04
C ARG A 175 -4.64 21.78 14.32
N ALA A 176 -4.13 20.57 14.23
CA ALA A 176 -3.57 19.87 15.37
C ALA A 176 -2.25 19.18 14.97
N LEU A 177 -1.34 19.11 15.92
CA LEU A 177 -0.06 18.45 15.82
C LEU A 177 0.01 17.38 16.91
N ILE A 178 0.20 16.12 16.49
CA ILE A 178 0.46 14.98 17.36
C ILE A 178 1.89 14.51 17.04
N PRO A 179 2.90 14.90 17.82
CA PRO A 179 4.30 14.74 17.43
C PRO A 179 4.74 13.28 17.36
N ASP A 180 4.26 12.45 18.29
CA ASP A 180 4.61 11.03 18.31
C ASP A 180 3.48 10.18 17.71
N SER A 181 3.74 9.48 16.61
CA SER A 181 2.73 8.63 15.99
C SER A 181 2.30 7.44 16.85
N LEU A 182 3.07 7.08 17.89
CA LEU A 182 2.75 6.01 18.84
C LEU A 182 1.32 6.15 19.39
N ARG A 183 0.85 7.38 19.58
CA ARG A 183 -0.48 7.72 20.09
C ARG A 183 -1.64 7.17 19.25
N LEU A 184 -1.39 6.87 17.98
CA LEU A 184 -2.40 6.34 17.05
C LEU A 184 -2.20 4.84 16.76
N ARG A 185 -1.10 4.26 17.22
CA ARG A 185 -0.74 2.87 16.90
C ARG A 185 -1.57 1.89 17.72
N ASN A 186 -1.98 0.79 17.11
CA ASN A 186 -2.80 -0.26 17.72
C ASN A 186 -2.17 -0.78 19.04
N ARG A 187 -0.84 -0.84 19.12
CA ARG A 187 -0.12 -1.32 20.31
C ARG A 187 -0.20 -0.39 21.54
N ALA A 188 -0.41 0.91 21.34
CA ALA A 188 -0.40 1.90 22.41
C ALA A 188 -1.68 2.74 22.49
N ILE A 189 -2.66 2.50 21.61
CA ILE A 189 -3.90 3.29 21.55
C ILE A 189 -4.70 3.22 22.86
N THR A 190 -4.63 2.11 23.59
CA THR A 190 -5.30 1.90 24.88
C THR A 190 -4.47 2.40 26.08
N GLU A 191 -3.24 2.87 25.85
CA GLU A 191 -2.38 3.36 26.92
C GLU A 191 -2.74 4.81 27.23
N GLY A 192 -3.24 5.04 28.45
CA GLY A 192 -3.52 6.40 28.91
C GLY A 192 -4.59 7.14 28.11
N GLY A 193 -4.37 8.43 27.86
CA GLY A 193 -5.28 9.27 27.08
C GLY A 193 -5.11 9.15 25.56
N ASN A 194 -4.31 8.20 25.04
CA ASN A 194 -3.98 8.13 23.60
C ASN A 194 -5.24 8.01 22.72
N ALA A 195 -6.15 7.08 23.04
CA ALA A 195 -7.43 6.94 22.33
C ALA A 195 -8.29 8.21 22.44
N ALA A 196 -8.38 8.80 23.64
CA ALA A 196 -9.17 10.01 23.86
C ALA A 196 -8.63 11.17 23.03
N LEU A 197 -7.32 11.38 23.01
CA LEU A 197 -6.67 12.38 22.18
C LEU A 197 -6.96 12.12 20.70
N ALA A 198 -6.67 10.92 20.21
CA ALA A 198 -6.79 10.59 18.80
C ALA A 198 -8.24 10.73 18.29
N ILE A 199 -9.21 10.22 19.04
CA ILE A 199 -10.64 10.29 18.67
C ILE A 199 -11.12 11.74 18.67
N ASN A 200 -10.82 12.51 19.71
CA ASN A 200 -11.31 13.89 19.83
C ASN A 200 -10.57 14.86 18.89
N ALA A 201 -9.28 14.64 18.61
CA ALA A 201 -8.51 15.46 17.69
C ALA A 201 -8.91 15.21 16.22
N ILE A 202 -9.11 13.95 15.82
CA ILE A 202 -9.37 13.55 14.42
C ILE A 202 -10.87 13.56 14.10
N GLY A 203 -11.70 13.07 15.02
CA GLY A 203 -13.13 12.84 14.83
C GLY A 203 -14.02 14.07 14.98
N ARG A 204 -13.51 15.28 14.72
CA ARG A 204 -14.28 16.54 14.84
C ARG A 204 -15.28 16.76 13.70
N THR A 205 -15.13 16.01 12.60
CA THR A 205 -15.95 16.12 11.39
C THR A 205 -16.51 14.74 11.00
N PRO A 206 -17.57 14.67 10.19
CA PRO A 206 -18.18 13.38 9.82
C PRO A 206 -17.33 12.53 8.87
N LYS A 207 -16.27 13.10 8.27
CA LYS A 207 -15.39 12.41 7.32
C LYS A 207 -13.93 12.58 7.71
N VAL A 208 -13.15 11.51 7.56
CA VAL A 208 -11.70 11.52 7.79
C VAL A 208 -11.02 11.01 6.52
N ALA A 209 -10.16 11.86 5.96
CA ALA A 209 -9.27 11.51 4.88
C ALA A 209 -7.88 11.19 5.45
N TRP A 210 -7.43 9.95 5.30
CA TRP A 210 -6.16 9.48 5.82
C TRP A 210 -5.10 9.50 4.72
N TYR A 211 -4.14 10.40 4.84
CA TYR A 211 -3.09 10.60 3.85
C TYR A 211 -1.72 10.20 4.43
N SER A 212 -1.05 9.27 3.76
CA SER A 212 0.33 8.86 4.06
C SER A 212 1.21 9.26 2.89
N PRO A 213 1.90 10.42 2.95
CA PRO A 213 2.70 10.95 1.86
C PRO A 213 3.90 10.06 1.53
N THR A 214 4.29 10.14 0.27
CA THR A 214 5.55 9.63 -0.29
C THR A 214 6.26 10.78 -0.99
N ARG A 215 7.61 10.76 -1.03
CA ARG A 215 8.39 11.88 -1.58
C ARG A 215 8.15 12.12 -3.09
N THR A 216 7.59 11.14 -3.78
CA THR A 216 7.27 11.16 -5.22
C THR A 216 5.83 11.62 -5.50
N ASP A 217 5.05 11.93 -4.47
CA ASP A 217 3.66 12.36 -4.63
C ASP A 217 3.54 13.73 -5.32
N ASN A 218 2.58 13.82 -6.22
CA ASN A 218 2.20 15.05 -6.92
C ASN A 218 0.73 15.40 -6.61
N PRO A 219 0.41 16.64 -6.22
CA PRO A 219 -0.98 17.05 -5.96
C PRO A 219 -1.89 16.97 -7.19
N THR A 220 -1.39 16.86 -8.42
CA THR A 220 -2.19 16.67 -9.64
C THR A 220 -2.42 15.21 -10.02
N GLY A 221 -1.81 14.25 -9.29
CA GLY A 221 -2.01 12.81 -9.52
C GLY A 221 -1.15 12.20 -10.64
N THR A 222 -0.23 12.96 -11.24
CA THR A 222 0.70 12.43 -12.25
C THR A 222 1.89 11.75 -11.60
N SER A 223 1.72 10.50 -11.16
CA SER A 223 2.81 9.63 -10.73
C SER A 223 3.02 8.55 -11.79
N ASP A 224 4.18 8.54 -12.46
CA ASP A 224 4.57 7.55 -13.49
C ASP A 224 4.51 6.09 -12.99
N GLU A 225 4.52 5.87 -11.66
CA GLU A 225 4.48 4.54 -11.05
C GLU A 225 3.13 3.81 -11.15
N GLN A 226 2.02 4.52 -11.44
CA GLN A 226 0.69 3.90 -11.50
C GLN A 226 0.58 2.78 -12.54
N VAL A 227 1.42 2.79 -13.58
CA VAL A 227 1.43 1.76 -14.62
C VAL A 227 2.02 0.44 -14.10
N LEU A 228 2.97 0.48 -13.15
CA LEU A 228 3.67 -0.72 -12.67
C LEU A 228 3.04 -1.34 -11.40
N THR A 229 2.18 -0.62 -10.69
CA THR A 229 1.55 -1.10 -9.45
C THR A 229 0.11 -1.59 -9.61
N SER A 230 -0.37 -1.81 -10.84
CA SER A 230 -1.70 -2.39 -11.04
C SER A 230 -1.77 -3.77 -10.35
N PRO A 231 -2.72 -4.01 -9.44
CA PRO A 231 -2.80 -5.28 -8.70
C PRO A 231 -3.05 -6.49 -9.61
N TYR A 232 -3.41 -6.25 -10.88
CA TYR A 232 -3.66 -7.28 -11.89
C TYR A 232 -2.43 -7.67 -12.71
N LEU A 233 -1.33 -6.89 -12.65
CA LEU A 233 -0.12 -7.16 -13.43
C LEU A 233 0.54 -8.48 -13.01
N MET A 234 0.67 -8.74 -11.71
CA MET A 234 1.26 -9.99 -11.21
C MET A 234 0.39 -11.22 -11.56
N PRO A 235 -0.93 -11.20 -11.31
CA PRO A 235 -1.82 -12.27 -11.78
C PRO A 235 -1.75 -12.50 -13.31
N ALA A 236 -1.69 -11.43 -14.11
CA ALA A 236 -1.58 -11.53 -15.57
C ALA A 236 -0.24 -12.15 -16.01
N LEU A 237 0.87 -11.79 -15.36
CA LEU A 237 2.19 -12.37 -15.61
C LEU A 237 2.20 -13.87 -15.27
N LEU A 238 1.60 -14.27 -14.15
CA LEU A 238 1.48 -15.68 -13.76
C LEU A 238 0.63 -16.47 -14.75
N MET A 239 -0.47 -15.89 -15.27
CA MET A 239 -1.28 -16.48 -16.33
C MET A 239 -0.49 -16.69 -17.62
N MET A 240 0.34 -15.71 -18.01
CA MET A 240 1.26 -15.81 -19.15
C MET A 240 2.27 -16.95 -18.96
N ILE A 241 2.90 -17.04 -17.79
CA ILE A 241 3.85 -18.12 -17.46
C ILE A 241 3.15 -19.49 -17.51
N ALA A 242 1.96 -19.60 -16.92
CA ALA A 242 1.17 -20.82 -16.94
C ALA A 242 0.79 -21.26 -18.37
N ALA A 243 0.36 -20.32 -19.21
CA ALA A 243 0.05 -20.58 -20.62
C ALA A 243 1.28 -21.06 -21.39
N CYS A 244 2.44 -20.44 -21.18
CA CYS A 244 3.72 -20.88 -21.77
C CYS A 244 4.10 -22.31 -21.34
N LEU A 245 3.95 -22.64 -20.07
CA LEU A 245 4.24 -24.00 -19.56
C LEU A 245 3.28 -25.04 -20.15
N LEU A 246 1.99 -24.73 -20.26
CA LEU A 246 1.01 -25.60 -20.91
C LEU A 246 1.35 -25.81 -22.39
N ALA A 247 1.72 -24.75 -23.11
CA ALA A 247 2.14 -24.83 -24.50
C ALA A 247 3.42 -25.67 -24.67
N ALA A 248 4.41 -25.48 -23.78
CA ALA A 248 5.65 -26.25 -23.78
C ALA A 248 5.40 -27.74 -23.50
N LEU A 249 4.50 -28.07 -22.57
CA LEU A 249 4.11 -29.46 -22.28
C LEU A 249 3.33 -30.09 -23.44
N ALA A 250 2.43 -29.35 -24.07
CA ALA A 250 1.66 -29.82 -25.22
C ALA A 250 2.56 -30.10 -26.43
N ARG A 251 3.55 -29.23 -26.69
CA ARG A 251 4.53 -29.44 -27.77
C ARG A 251 5.65 -30.43 -27.43
N GLY A 252 6.02 -30.55 -26.15
CA GLY A 252 7.05 -31.47 -25.67
C GLY A 252 6.61 -32.93 -25.66
N ARG A 253 5.28 -33.18 -25.61
CA ARG A 253 4.72 -34.51 -25.84
C ARG A 253 4.77 -34.82 -27.33
N ARG A 254 5.89 -35.40 -27.78
CA ARG A 254 6.06 -35.95 -29.14
C ARG A 254 4.78 -36.66 -29.58
N LEU A 255 4.26 -36.29 -30.76
CA LEU A 255 3.37 -37.15 -31.52
C LEU A 255 4.10 -38.50 -31.68
N GLY A 256 3.41 -39.59 -31.36
CA GLY A 256 3.97 -40.94 -31.27
C GLY A 256 4.77 -41.35 -32.52
N PRO A 257 5.49 -42.48 -32.46
CA PRO A 257 6.38 -42.91 -33.53
C PRO A 257 5.69 -42.76 -34.89
N LEU A 258 6.36 -42.09 -35.83
CA LEU A 258 5.95 -42.07 -37.23
C LEU A 258 5.77 -43.53 -37.62
N THR A 259 4.54 -43.85 -38.05
CA THR A 259 4.07 -45.17 -38.46
C THR A 259 5.22 -45.97 -39.06
N SER A 260 5.46 -47.19 -38.57
CA SER A 260 6.49 -48.06 -39.14
C SER A 260 6.10 -48.36 -40.59
N GLU A 261 6.61 -47.59 -41.53
CA GLU A 261 6.45 -47.85 -42.94
C GLU A 261 7.16 -49.17 -43.23
N ARG A 262 6.43 -50.15 -43.77
CA ARG A 262 7.01 -51.43 -44.14
C ARG A 262 8.04 -51.15 -45.22
N LEU A 263 9.31 -51.35 -44.88
CA LEU A 263 10.39 -51.38 -45.86
C LEU A 263 10.02 -52.36 -46.99
N PRO A 264 10.41 -52.05 -48.24
CA PRO A 264 9.96 -52.77 -49.40
C PRO A 264 10.31 -54.25 -49.27
N VAL A 265 9.34 -55.11 -49.58
CA VAL A 265 9.51 -56.55 -49.68
C VAL A 265 10.74 -56.84 -50.54
N GLU A 266 11.65 -57.66 -50.02
CA GLU A 266 12.80 -58.15 -50.78
C GLU A 266 12.26 -58.94 -51.97
N VAL A 267 12.32 -58.34 -53.17
CA VAL A 267 11.94 -59.01 -54.40
C VAL A 267 13.18 -59.74 -54.94
N PRO A 268 13.14 -61.07 -55.09
CA PRO A 268 14.25 -61.81 -55.68
C PRO A 268 14.62 -61.24 -57.05
N ALA A 269 15.91 -61.09 -57.33
CA ALA A 269 16.42 -60.49 -58.56
C ALA A 269 15.88 -61.17 -59.85
N SER A 270 15.46 -62.44 -59.74
CA SER A 270 14.81 -63.18 -60.83
C SER A 270 13.47 -62.58 -61.26
N GLU A 271 12.66 -62.09 -60.32
CA GLU A 271 11.34 -61.49 -60.61
C GLU A 271 11.49 -60.14 -61.31
N THR A 272 12.46 -59.32 -60.91
CA THR A 272 12.77 -58.05 -61.58
C THR A 272 13.31 -58.28 -63.00
N LEU A 273 14.15 -59.30 -63.20
CA LEU A 273 14.63 -59.69 -64.54
C LEU A 273 13.51 -60.18 -65.44
N ILE A 274 12.60 -61.02 -64.94
CA ILE A 274 11.44 -61.51 -65.71
C ILE A 274 10.50 -60.37 -66.05
N GLY A 275 10.22 -59.47 -65.10
CA GLY A 275 9.42 -58.27 -65.31
C GLY A 275 10.01 -57.39 -66.40
N LYS A 276 11.32 -57.11 -66.35
CA LYS A 276 12.02 -56.31 -67.36
C LYS A 276 12.04 -57.00 -68.73
N ALA A 277 12.26 -58.31 -68.79
CA ALA A 277 12.26 -59.07 -70.03
C ALA A 277 10.88 -59.09 -70.71
N ARG A 278 9.80 -59.26 -69.93
CA ARG A 278 8.42 -59.15 -70.46
C ARG A 278 8.12 -57.74 -70.96
N LEU A 279 8.59 -56.72 -70.24
CA LEU A 279 8.44 -55.33 -70.66
C LEU A 279 9.14 -55.06 -72.00
N MET A 280 10.42 -55.43 -72.13
CA MET A 280 11.18 -55.28 -73.38
C MET A 280 10.55 -56.06 -74.54
N ARG A 281 10.03 -57.26 -74.28
CA ARG A 281 9.28 -58.05 -75.27
C ARG A 281 8.01 -57.34 -75.72
N SER A 282 7.26 -56.74 -74.80
CA SER A 282 6.03 -56.00 -75.15
C SER A 282 6.32 -54.75 -76.00
N GLN A 283 7.45 -54.09 -75.77
CA GLN A 283 7.90 -52.93 -76.54
C GLN A 283 8.64 -53.32 -77.84
N ARG A 284 8.82 -54.61 -78.12
CA ARG A 284 9.56 -55.16 -79.28
C ARG A 284 10.99 -54.58 -79.41
N ALA A 285 11.58 -54.17 -78.30
CA ALA A 285 12.93 -53.58 -78.25
C ALA A 285 13.98 -54.69 -78.10
N TYR A 286 14.12 -55.53 -79.14
CA TYR A 286 15.02 -56.69 -79.12
C TYR A 286 16.50 -56.34 -79.36
N GLU A 287 16.81 -55.13 -79.84
CA GLU A 287 18.18 -54.72 -80.20
C GLU A 287 19.06 -54.28 -78.99
N HIS A 288 18.50 -54.25 -77.77
CA HIS A 288 19.21 -53.79 -76.56
C HIS A 288 19.18 -54.82 -75.42
N ALA A 289 19.03 -56.10 -75.76
CA ALA A 289 19.10 -57.24 -74.84
C ALA A 289 20.55 -57.72 -74.65
#